data_AF-A0A842WL73-F1
#
_entry.id   AF-A0A842WL73-F1
#
_cell.length_a   1.000
_cell.length_b   1.000
_cell.length_c   1.000
_cell.angle_alpha   90.00
_cell.angle_beta   90.00
_cell.angle_gamma   90.00
#
_symmetry.space_group_name_H-M   'P 1'
#
loop_
_entity.id
_entity.type
_entity.pdbx_description
1 polymer ?
#
loop_
_entity_poly.entity_id
_entity_poly.type
_entity_poly.pdbx_seq_one_letter_code
_entity_poly.pdbx_strand_id
1 'polypeptide(L)'
;MDKNFLYPILSIVLVILLAGAIYYLADVFGGTGTHEGEHHGEEGEEHGEEGQEDPPEEIEALFFGSMEKPLQHDTYTYAYEETASNGYTNTVFLTEGDNYSYVKKRDAIFTRELFIRGEEKILCLETVNRRVCTNVGQNSTFNPYTYALSSLLFDEGKINANMEKNEMFIEYGAITFDPNIHEKIYDGRNCTEIKYTLDYSKLTLEQLHSVGIDPESPQVLLSKEYNFTVCAKPDNYEVVRRSLDYMNFGEPASTVSLTTQIAWDEPTQVEFPEGLDEEMEMEDFYFMLKKSQEHYAECLVSDDFDSCIRAEAIWSQNERLCELISNQTVKDTCYLNVALEKGTPGLCTEVSAELLSTCYMEFAWKYMDTTYCMQIEDQDEMQECIDLVTQANQTAANQTAEEDEGETGEEEPPPEEETECQYDSDCIVAGCSSQLCVPLSMADVVTTCEYLPEYDCLQYTICGCHEGACGWEENQEYLNCMEEKG
;
A
#
# COMPACT_ATOMS: atom_id res chain seq x y z
N MET A 1 -22.46 -20.98 16.58
CA MET A 1 -21.69 -21.08 15.32
C MET A 1 -20.81 -19.87 15.32
N ASP A 2 -19.60 -20.06 15.83
CA ASP A 2 -18.71 -19.00 16.29
C ASP A 2 -18.06 -18.27 15.11
N LYS A 3 -18.05 -16.94 15.20
CA LYS A 3 -17.49 -16.00 14.22
C LYS A 3 -16.02 -15.65 14.50
N ASN A 4 -15.35 -16.36 15.40
CA ASN A 4 -14.01 -15.97 15.90
C ASN A 4 -12.86 -16.85 15.35
N PHE A 5 -12.91 -17.26 14.08
CA PHE A 5 -11.85 -18.11 13.48
C PHE A 5 -11.24 -17.56 12.18
N LEU A 6 -11.44 -16.27 11.86
CA LEU A 6 -11.07 -15.66 10.58
C LEU A 6 -9.98 -14.58 10.66
N TYR A 7 -9.33 -14.41 11.82
CA TYR A 7 -8.39 -13.31 12.04
C TYR A 7 -6.91 -13.50 11.66
N PRO A 8 -6.41 -14.67 11.19
CA PRO A 8 -5.05 -14.74 10.60
C PRO A 8 -5.02 -14.93 9.07
N ILE A 9 -6.14 -14.76 8.35
CA ILE A 9 -6.22 -14.99 6.89
C ILE A 9 -6.04 -13.70 6.06
N LEU A 10 -6.21 -12.52 6.67
CA LEU A 10 -6.12 -11.23 5.97
C LEU A 10 -4.69 -10.74 5.69
N SER A 11 -3.68 -11.30 6.35
CA SER A 11 -2.26 -11.01 6.08
C SER A 11 -1.72 -11.66 4.79
N ILE A 12 -2.52 -12.52 4.13
CA ILE A 12 -2.17 -13.17 2.86
C ILE A 12 -2.75 -12.40 1.65
N VAL A 13 -3.64 -11.43 1.86
CA VAL A 13 -4.12 -10.57 0.75
C VAL A 13 -3.04 -9.57 0.33
N LEU A 14 -2.15 -9.18 1.25
CA LEU A 14 -0.99 -8.32 0.95
C LEU A 14 0.09 -9.02 0.10
N VAL A 15 0.10 -10.37 0.10
CA VAL A 15 1.05 -11.20 -0.67
C VAL A 15 0.83 -11.04 -2.19
N ILE A 16 -0.38 -10.72 -2.63
CA ILE A 16 -0.73 -10.64 -4.06
C ILE A 16 -0.34 -9.28 -4.67
N LEU A 17 -0.23 -8.22 -3.86
CA LEU A 17 0.42 -6.95 -4.28
C LEU A 17 1.95 -6.98 -4.06
N LEU A 18 2.46 -8.01 -3.37
CA LEU A 18 3.87 -8.29 -3.11
C LEU A 18 4.40 -9.50 -3.91
N ALA A 19 3.82 -9.80 -5.08
CA ALA A 19 4.41 -10.75 -6.03
C ALA A 19 5.83 -10.34 -6.50
N GLY A 20 6.30 -9.13 -6.17
CA GLY A 20 7.69 -8.69 -6.30
C GLY A 20 8.61 -8.94 -5.09
N ALA A 21 8.12 -9.46 -3.95
CA ALA A 21 8.88 -9.54 -2.68
C ALA A 21 8.86 -10.91 -1.97
N ILE A 22 8.12 -11.91 -2.45
CA ILE A 22 8.03 -13.25 -1.78
C ILE A 22 9.15 -14.22 -2.21
N TYR A 23 10.13 -13.74 -2.98
CA TYR A 23 11.22 -14.58 -3.48
C TYR A 23 12.31 -14.98 -2.47
N TYR A 24 12.23 -14.64 -1.16
CA TYR A 24 13.44 -14.61 -0.31
C TYR A 24 13.36 -15.23 1.09
N LEU A 25 12.85 -16.46 1.22
CA LEU A 25 13.18 -17.33 2.38
C LEU A 25 14.00 -18.59 2.03
N ALA A 26 14.46 -18.75 0.78
CA ALA A 26 15.25 -19.93 0.38
C ALA A 26 16.78 -19.73 0.31
N ASP A 27 17.31 -18.50 0.24
CA ASP A 27 18.74 -18.29 -0.09
C ASP A 27 19.70 -18.12 1.11
N VAL A 28 19.26 -18.33 2.35
CA VAL A 28 20.15 -18.27 3.54
C VAL A 28 20.87 -19.61 3.83
N PHE A 29 20.56 -20.68 3.10
CA PHE A 29 21.26 -21.97 3.21
C PHE A 29 21.71 -22.55 1.85
N GLY A 30 22.41 -21.74 1.04
CA GLY A 30 23.11 -22.21 -0.16
C GLY A 30 24.42 -22.94 0.17
N GLY A 31 24.33 -24.22 0.55
CA GLY A 31 25.45 -25.15 0.49
C GLY A 31 25.68 -25.58 -0.96
N THR A 32 26.86 -25.29 -1.51
CA THR A 32 27.28 -25.73 -2.85
C THR A 32 27.36 -27.26 -2.90
N GLY A 33 26.33 -27.92 -3.40
CA GLY A 33 26.30 -29.35 -3.69
C GLY A 33 26.18 -29.59 -5.19
N THR A 34 27.31 -29.77 -5.87
CA THR A 34 27.34 -30.32 -7.23
C THR A 34 26.91 -31.78 -7.17
N HIS A 35 25.71 -32.10 -7.63
CA HIS A 35 25.25 -33.48 -7.79
C HIS A 35 25.34 -33.87 -9.28
N GLU A 36 26.39 -34.61 -9.64
CA GLU A 36 26.39 -35.46 -10.84
C GLU A 36 25.53 -36.68 -10.51
N GLY A 37 24.37 -36.81 -11.17
CA GLY A 37 23.50 -37.98 -11.12
C GLY A 37 23.49 -38.68 -12.47
N GLU A 38 24.04 -39.90 -12.54
CA GLU A 38 23.87 -40.82 -13.66
C GLU A 38 22.40 -41.30 -13.74
N HIS A 39 21.70 -40.95 -14.81
CA HIS A 39 20.36 -41.46 -15.10
C HIS A 39 20.43 -42.91 -15.62
N HIS A 40 19.81 -43.83 -14.88
CA HIS A 40 19.44 -45.16 -15.35
C HIS A 40 18.08 -45.09 -16.05
N GLY A 41 18.01 -45.57 -17.29
CA GLY A 41 16.78 -45.63 -18.08
C GLY A 41 15.83 -46.74 -17.62
N GLU A 42 14.61 -46.35 -17.28
CA GLU A 42 13.43 -47.23 -17.23
C GLU A 42 12.60 -47.01 -18.50
N GLU A 43 12.28 -48.10 -19.21
CA GLU A 43 11.40 -48.11 -20.37
C GLU A 43 9.94 -47.96 -19.90
N GLY A 44 9.38 -46.76 -20.05
CA GLY A 44 7.98 -46.43 -19.77
C GLY A 44 7.08 -46.54 -21.00
N GLU A 45 5.83 -46.94 -20.75
CA GLU A 45 4.75 -47.16 -21.72
C GLU A 45 4.45 -45.91 -22.59
N GLU A 46 4.35 -46.11 -23.91
CA GLU A 46 3.92 -45.10 -24.89
C GLU A 46 2.44 -44.72 -24.65
N HIS A 47 2.22 -43.69 -23.84
CA HIS A 47 0.99 -42.91 -23.91
C HIS A 47 1.01 -42.11 -25.21
N GLY A 48 -0.01 -42.29 -26.06
CA GLY A 48 -0.14 -41.55 -27.31
C GLY A 48 -0.25 -40.06 -27.04
N GLU A 49 0.86 -39.35 -27.23
CA GLU A 49 0.94 -37.89 -27.23
C GLU A 49 0.03 -37.36 -28.34
N GLU A 50 -1.08 -36.73 -27.97
CA GLU A 50 -1.76 -35.81 -28.88
C GLU A 50 -0.77 -34.70 -29.19
N GLY A 51 -0.23 -34.70 -30.42
CA GLY A 51 0.84 -33.81 -30.84
C GLY A 51 0.47 -32.34 -30.59
N GLN A 52 1.13 -31.74 -29.62
CA GLN A 52 1.10 -30.30 -29.37
C GLN A 52 1.75 -29.62 -30.58
N GLU A 53 0.98 -28.82 -31.32
CA GLU A 53 1.54 -28.05 -32.45
C GLU A 53 2.45 -26.96 -31.90
N ASP A 54 3.69 -26.89 -32.39
CA ASP A 54 4.64 -25.84 -32.02
C ASP A 54 4.02 -24.46 -32.29
N PRO A 55 4.20 -23.47 -31.39
CA PRO A 55 3.70 -22.13 -31.62
C PRO A 55 4.31 -21.55 -32.90
N PRO A 56 3.57 -20.70 -33.64
CA PRO A 56 4.14 -19.98 -34.77
C PRO A 56 5.42 -19.23 -34.37
N GLU A 57 6.49 -19.38 -35.15
CA GLU A 57 7.81 -18.73 -34.93
C GLU A 57 7.71 -17.22 -34.66
N GLU A 58 6.70 -16.56 -35.26
CA GLU A 58 6.41 -15.13 -35.04
C GLU A 58 5.95 -14.81 -33.61
N ILE A 59 5.17 -15.70 -32.97
CA ILE A 59 4.69 -15.51 -31.59
C ILE A 59 5.85 -15.62 -30.60
N GLU A 60 6.68 -16.65 -30.73
CA GLU A 60 7.85 -16.83 -29.86
C GLU A 60 8.83 -15.67 -30.00
N ALA A 61 9.12 -15.25 -31.25
CA ALA A 61 9.99 -14.11 -31.52
C ALA A 61 9.46 -12.82 -30.88
N LEU A 62 8.16 -12.56 -30.96
CA LEU A 62 7.55 -11.39 -30.33
C LEU A 62 7.53 -11.48 -28.80
N PHE A 63 7.26 -12.67 -28.26
CA PHE A 63 7.24 -12.94 -26.82
C PHE A 63 8.62 -12.72 -26.18
N PHE A 64 9.63 -13.46 -26.63
CA PHE A 64 10.99 -13.37 -26.09
C PHE A 64 11.67 -12.05 -26.46
N GLY A 65 11.50 -11.57 -27.70
CA GLY A 65 12.03 -10.28 -28.13
C GLY A 65 11.53 -9.13 -27.25
N SER A 66 10.29 -9.20 -26.75
CA SER A 66 9.75 -8.18 -25.84
C SER A 66 10.34 -8.23 -24.43
N MET A 67 10.85 -9.38 -24.00
CA MET A 67 11.56 -9.55 -22.73
C MET A 67 13.03 -9.11 -22.84
N GLU A 68 13.68 -9.42 -23.96
CA GLU A 68 15.06 -9.05 -24.24
C GLU A 68 15.23 -7.56 -24.53
N LYS A 69 14.18 -6.87 -25.01
CA LYS A 69 14.29 -5.48 -25.48
C LYS A 69 15.02 -4.55 -24.51
N PRO A 70 14.74 -4.55 -23.19
CA PRO A 70 15.48 -3.71 -22.25
C PRO A 70 16.98 -4.01 -22.16
N LEU A 71 17.41 -5.26 -22.39
CA LEU A 71 18.82 -5.68 -22.33
C LEU A 71 19.67 -5.11 -23.47
N GLN A 72 19.02 -4.55 -24.49
CA GLN A 72 19.70 -3.92 -25.62
C GLN A 72 20.20 -2.50 -25.31
N HIS A 73 19.91 -1.99 -24.10
CA HIS A 73 20.12 -0.59 -23.74
C HIS A 73 20.72 -0.48 -22.34
N ASP A 74 21.86 0.21 -22.22
CA ASP A 74 22.52 0.46 -20.93
C ASP A 74 21.83 1.58 -20.14
N THR A 75 21.10 2.47 -20.82
CA THR A 75 20.38 3.58 -20.20
C THR A 75 18.97 3.71 -20.77
N TYR A 76 18.02 4.09 -19.92
CA TYR A 76 16.62 4.19 -20.32
C TYR A 76 15.78 5.04 -19.37
N THR A 77 14.63 5.49 -19.87
CA THR A 77 13.45 5.85 -19.07
C THR A 77 12.28 4.99 -19.51
N TYR A 78 11.60 4.38 -18.55
CA TYR A 78 10.43 3.54 -18.79
C TYR A 78 9.35 3.86 -17.77
N ALA A 79 8.13 4.13 -18.22
CA ALA A 79 7.00 4.37 -17.33
C ALA A 79 5.76 3.64 -17.79
N TYR A 80 4.96 3.17 -16.83
CA TYR A 80 3.70 2.50 -17.09
C TYR A 80 2.69 2.76 -15.99
N GLU A 81 1.42 2.61 -16.34
CA GLU A 81 0.29 2.63 -15.42
C GLU A 81 -0.28 1.21 -15.33
N GLU A 82 -0.51 0.72 -14.11
CA GLU A 82 -1.10 -0.59 -13.86
C GLU A 82 -2.43 -0.42 -13.14
N THR A 83 -3.51 -0.90 -13.76
CA THR A 83 -4.87 -0.84 -13.21
C THR A 83 -5.37 -2.24 -12.93
N ALA A 84 -5.77 -2.51 -11.68
CA ALA A 84 -6.43 -3.74 -11.29
C ALA A 84 -7.95 -3.66 -11.56
N SER A 85 -8.63 -4.81 -11.58
CA SER A 85 -10.07 -4.92 -11.86
C SER A 85 -10.96 -4.17 -10.87
N ASN A 86 -10.47 -3.91 -9.65
CA ASN A 86 -11.13 -3.09 -8.64
C ASN A 86 -10.91 -1.58 -8.84
N GLY A 87 -10.26 -1.16 -9.94
CA GLY A 87 -9.96 0.24 -10.25
C GLY A 87 -8.68 0.78 -9.59
N TYR A 88 -8.03 -0.01 -8.71
CA TYR A 88 -6.77 0.39 -8.09
C TYR A 88 -5.71 0.60 -9.16
N THR A 89 -5.12 1.80 -9.17
CA THR A 89 -4.15 2.19 -10.18
C THR A 89 -2.82 2.54 -9.55
N ASN A 90 -1.75 1.94 -10.06
CA ASN A 90 -0.37 2.27 -9.74
C ASN A 90 0.28 2.92 -10.94
N THR A 91 1.15 3.89 -10.71
CA THR A 91 2.07 4.39 -11.73
C THR A 91 3.49 4.05 -11.33
N VAL A 92 4.27 3.58 -12.29
CA VAL A 92 5.67 3.22 -12.11
C VAL A 92 6.49 3.99 -13.13
N PHE A 93 7.57 4.60 -12.67
CA PHE A 93 8.54 5.31 -13.47
C PHE A 93 9.93 4.83 -13.09
N LEU A 94 10.69 4.40 -14.09
CA LEU A 94 12.01 3.81 -13.96
C LEU A 94 12.97 4.63 -14.80
N THR A 95 14.18 4.83 -14.30
CA THR A 95 15.26 5.40 -15.10
C THR A 95 16.60 4.77 -14.71
N GLU A 96 17.36 4.37 -15.71
CA GLU A 96 18.75 3.92 -15.59
C GLU A 96 19.63 4.88 -16.39
N GLY A 97 20.56 5.54 -15.73
CA GLY A 97 21.56 6.41 -16.35
C GLY A 97 22.98 5.87 -16.12
N ASP A 98 23.98 6.53 -16.68
CA ASP A 98 25.38 6.06 -16.68
C ASP A 98 25.95 5.71 -15.28
N ASN A 99 25.44 6.35 -14.23
CA ASN A 99 25.93 6.16 -12.86
C ASN A 99 24.83 6.24 -11.79
N TYR A 100 23.56 6.14 -12.20
CA TYR A 100 22.45 6.18 -11.26
C TYR A 100 21.28 5.35 -11.76
N SER A 101 20.50 4.84 -10.81
CA SER A 101 19.20 4.24 -11.05
C SER A 101 18.15 4.99 -10.24
N TYR A 102 16.94 5.07 -10.77
CA TYR A 102 15.82 5.72 -10.12
C TYR A 102 14.54 4.94 -10.35
N VAL A 103 13.77 4.76 -9.28
CA VAL A 103 12.47 4.11 -9.31
C VAL A 103 11.49 4.99 -8.56
N LYS A 104 10.39 5.37 -9.19
CA LYS A 104 9.24 6.01 -8.56
C LYS A 104 8.02 5.13 -8.75
N LYS A 105 7.40 4.71 -7.66
CA LYS A 105 6.11 4.01 -7.65
C LYS A 105 5.12 4.84 -6.87
N ARG A 106 4.00 5.19 -7.49
CA ARG A 106 2.89 5.89 -6.85
C ARG A 106 1.66 5.01 -6.89
N ASP A 107 1.03 4.87 -5.73
CA ASP A 107 -0.28 4.25 -5.57
C ASP A 107 -1.30 5.28 -5.07
N ALA A 108 -2.50 4.80 -4.73
CA ALA A 108 -3.59 5.65 -4.24
C ALA A 108 -3.29 6.36 -2.90
N ILE A 109 -2.41 5.78 -2.08
CA ILE A 109 -2.13 6.25 -0.72
C ILE A 109 -0.88 7.12 -0.73
N PHE A 110 0.22 6.66 -1.32
CA PHE A 110 1.50 7.38 -1.29
C PHE A 110 2.40 7.09 -2.50
N THR A 111 3.48 7.87 -2.56
CA THR A 111 4.56 7.75 -3.53
C THR A 111 5.81 7.23 -2.83
N ARG A 112 6.52 6.33 -3.50
CA ARG A 112 7.79 5.73 -3.09
C ARG A 112 8.83 6.04 -4.15
N GLU A 113 9.95 6.60 -3.76
CA GLU A 113 11.06 6.88 -4.65
C GLU A 113 12.34 6.24 -4.11
N LEU A 114 13.06 5.52 -4.96
CA LEU A 114 14.37 4.97 -4.65
C LEU A 114 15.39 5.56 -5.62
N PHE A 115 16.39 6.24 -5.07
CA PHE A 115 17.54 6.76 -5.80
C PHE A 115 18.75 5.89 -5.48
N ILE A 116 19.47 5.44 -6.49
CA ILE A 116 20.65 4.58 -6.35
C ILE A 116 21.81 5.25 -7.08
N ARG A 117 22.96 5.40 -6.40
CA ARG A 117 24.22 5.87 -7.00
C ARG A 117 25.40 5.16 -6.36
N GLY A 118 25.94 4.17 -7.06
CA GLY A 118 26.96 3.28 -6.48
C GLY A 118 26.41 2.53 -5.26
N GLU A 119 27.03 2.71 -4.10
CA GLU A 119 26.56 2.12 -2.83
C GLU A 119 25.49 2.97 -2.10
N GLU A 120 25.31 4.23 -2.53
CA GLU A 120 24.33 5.12 -1.92
C GLU A 120 22.92 4.76 -2.38
N LYS A 121 22.01 4.58 -1.41
CA LYS A 121 20.58 4.36 -1.65
C LYS A 121 19.79 5.37 -0.83
N ILE A 122 18.98 6.20 -1.47
CA ILE A 122 18.08 7.13 -0.79
C ILE A 122 16.65 6.68 -1.06
N LEU A 123 15.89 6.45 0.00
CA LEU A 123 14.47 6.13 -0.08
C LEU A 123 13.68 7.36 0.36
N CYS A 124 12.78 7.81 -0.49
CA CYS A 124 11.79 8.82 -0.13
C CYS A 124 10.39 8.21 -0.11
N LEU A 125 9.63 8.54 0.93
CA LEU A 125 8.21 8.26 1.04
C LEU A 125 7.47 9.58 1.03
N GLU A 126 6.39 9.67 0.26
CA GLU A 126 5.66 10.92 0.06
C GLU A 126 4.14 10.67 0.10
N THR A 127 3.46 11.26 1.07
CA THR A 127 2.01 11.49 1.04
C THR A 127 1.71 12.84 0.40
N VAL A 128 0.44 13.27 0.37
CA VAL A 128 0.09 14.58 -0.18
C VAL A 128 0.76 15.74 0.59
N ASN A 129 1.10 15.53 1.86
CA ASN A 129 1.46 16.61 2.79
C ASN A 129 2.86 16.51 3.34
N ARG A 130 3.46 15.33 3.23
CA ARG A 130 4.72 15.03 3.88
C ARG A 130 5.54 14.15 2.97
N ARG A 131 6.78 14.57 2.74
CA ARG A 131 7.81 13.80 2.08
C ARG A 131 8.96 13.64 3.05
N VAL A 132 9.36 12.41 3.30
CA VAL A 132 10.50 12.06 4.15
C VAL A 132 11.49 11.29 3.29
N CYS A 133 12.75 11.70 3.30
CA CYS A 133 13.82 11.13 2.50
C CYS A 133 15.00 10.77 3.41
N THR A 134 15.47 9.52 3.40
CA THR A 134 16.65 9.14 4.17
C THR A 134 17.58 8.20 3.41
N ASN A 135 18.85 8.14 3.83
CA ASN A 135 19.82 7.19 3.28
C ASN A 135 19.60 5.81 3.92
N VAL A 136 19.28 4.82 3.10
CA VAL A 136 18.93 3.46 3.52
C VAL A 136 19.97 2.43 3.09
N GLY A 137 21.14 2.86 2.60
CA GLY A 137 22.17 1.95 2.07
C GLY A 137 22.69 0.92 3.07
N GLN A 138 22.62 1.21 4.37
CA GLN A 138 23.08 0.34 5.45
C GLN A 138 21.96 -0.09 6.43
N ASN A 139 20.74 0.41 6.24
CA ASN A 139 19.63 0.13 7.14
C ASN A 139 18.87 -1.13 6.69
N SER A 140 18.94 -2.19 7.51
CA SER A 140 18.26 -3.45 7.24
C SER A 140 16.74 -3.40 7.32
N THR A 141 16.16 -2.49 8.11
CA THR A 141 14.71 -2.25 8.23
C THR A 141 14.08 -1.96 6.87
N PHE A 142 14.77 -1.19 6.02
CA PHE A 142 14.25 -0.81 4.69
C PHE A 142 14.70 -1.74 3.55
N ASN A 143 15.47 -2.79 3.83
CA ASN A 143 15.92 -3.75 2.80
C ASN A 143 14.76 -4.34 1.97
N PRO A 144 13.64 -4.80 2.57
CA PRO A 144 12.53 -5.34 1.78
C PRO A 144 11.97 -4.32 0.76
N TYR A 145 11.92 -3.03 1.13
CA TYR A 145 11.39 -1.97 0.27
C TYR A 145 12.36 -1.59 -0.83
N THR A 146 13.63 -1.38 -0.48
CA THR A 146 14.65 -1.08 -1.48
C THR A 146 14.82 -2.24 -2.46
N TYR A 147 14.71 -3.48 -1.99
CA TYR A 147 14.68 -4.67 -2.84
C TYR A 147 13.45 -4.67 -3.75
N ALA A 148 12.24 -4.48 -3.22
CA ALA A 148 11.00 -4.49 -4.00
C ALA A 148 10.93 -3.35 -5.03
N LEU A 149 11.54 -2.20 -4.78
CA LEU A 149 11.62 -1.10 -5.74
C LEU A 149 12.73 -1.36 -6.78
N SER A 150 13.93 -1.74 -6.34
CA SER A 150 15.04 -2.05 -7.26
C SER A 150 14.75 -3.27 -8.14
N SER A 151 13.87 -4.18 -7.72
CA SER A 151 13.43 -5.31 -8.56
C SER A 151 12.55 -4.90 -9.73
N LEU A 152 12.06 -3.65 -9.77
CA LEU A 152 11.36 -3.09 -10.93
C LEU A 152 12.32 -2.65 -12.03
N LEU A 153 13.61 -2.42 -11.72
CA LEU A 153 14.62 -2.09 -12.73
C LEU A 153 14.89 -3.31 -13.62
N PHE A 154 15.27 -3.04 -14.88
CA PHE A 154 15.67 -4.09 -15.80
C PHE A 154 17.07 -4.58 -15.41
N ASP A 155 17.13 -5.80 -14.90
CA ASP A 155 18.35 -6.48 -14.49
C ASP A 155 18.60 -7.67 -15.43
N GLU A 156 19.80 -7.72 -16.01
CA GLU A 156 20.18 -8.75 -16.98
C GLU A 156 20.04 -10.17 -16.41
N GLY A 157 20.49 -10.37 -15.17
CA GLY A 157 20.39 -11.68 -14.51
C GLY A 157 18.95 -12.12 -14.33
N LYS A 158 18.07 -11.22 -13.85
CA LYS A 158 16.64 -11.50 -13.65
C LYS A 158 15.91 -11.74 -14.97
N ILE A 159 16.21 -10.96 -16.01
CA ILE A 159 15.56 -11.12 -17.32
C ILE A 159 15.96 -12.46 -17.94
N ASN A 160 17.25 -12.79 -17.95
CA ASN A 160 17.74 -14.07 -18.48
C ASN A 160 17.17 -15.27 -17.71
N ALA A 161 17.14 -15.21 -16.38
CA ALA A 161 16.55 -16.27 -15.56
C ALA A 161 15.04 -16.43 -15.81
N ASN A 162 14.32 -15.32 -16.03
CA ASN A 162 12.91 -15.37 -16.39
C ASN A 162 12.70 -15.94 -17.80
N MET A 163 13.58 -15.65 -18.76
CA MET A 163 13.49 -16.22 -20.10
C MET A 163 13.71 -17.74 -20.07
N GLU A 164 14.79 -18.21 -19.44
CA GLU A 164 15.08 -19.65 -19.25
C GLU A 164 13.90 -20.38 -18.58
N LYS A 165 13.30 -19.73 -17.57
CA LYS A 165 12.10 -20.24 -16.91
C LYS A 165 10.89 -20.35 -17.84
N ASN A 166 10.65 -19.35 -18.69
CA ASN A 166 9.57 -19.39 -19.66
C ASN A 166 9.82 -20.42 -20.77
N GLU A 167 11.06 -20.61 -21.22
CA GLU A 167 11.44 -21.70 -22.14
C GLU A 167 11.08 -23.06 -21.54
N MET A 168 11.44 -23.32 -20.28
CA MET A 168 11.06 -24.55 -19.58
C MET A 168 9.53 -24.70 -19.45
N PHE A 169 8.80 -23.62 -19.19
CA PHE A 169 7.34 -23.69 -19.15
C PHE A 169 6.71 -24.01 -20.49
N ILE A 170 7.29 -23.54 -21.60
CA ILE A 170 6.85 -23.90 -22.95
C ILE A 170 7.16 -25.38 -23.20
N GLU A 171 8.38 -25.83 -22.88
CA GLU A 171 8.82 -27.23 -23.05
C GLU A 171 7.94 -28.21 -22.27
N TYR A 172 7.57 -27.86 -21.02
CA TYR A 172 6.70 -28.68 -20.19
C TYR A 172 5.20 -28.49 -20.49
N GLY A 173 4.84 -27.69 -21.50
CA GLY A 173 3.46 -27.42 -21.89
C GLY A 173 2.64 -26.61 -20.89
N ALA A 174 3.30 -26.05 -19.86
CA ALA A 174 2.69 -25.18 -18.86
C ALA A 174 2.31 -23.81 -19.45
N ILE A 175 3.09 -23.30 -20.41
CA ILE A 175 2.67 -22.18 -21.27
C ILE A 175 2.01 -22.72 -22.53
N THR A 176 0.85 -22.17 -22.90
CA THR A 176 0.17 -22.48 -24.16
C THR A 176 -0.24 -21.19 -24.86
N PHE A 177 0.28 -20.98 -26.07
CA PHE A 177 -0.03 -19.79 -26.87
C PHE A 177 -1.34 -19.93 -27.64
N ASP A 178 -2.09 -18.82 -27.77
CA ASP A 178 -3.15 -18.70 -28.78
C ASP A 178 -2.48 -18.50 -30.14
N PRO A 179 -2.72 -19.36 -31.15
CA PRO A 179 -2.10 -19.22 -32.47
C PRO A 179 -2.61 -17.99 -33.23
N ASN A 180 -3.68 -17.35 -32.77
CA ASN A 180 -4.24 -16.17 -33.41
C ASN A 180 -3.54 -14.90 -32.93
N ILE A 181 -2.85 -14.26 -33.86
CA ILE A 181 -2.27 -12.93 -33.67
C ILE A 181 -3.28 -11.86 -34.11
N HIS A 182 -3.37 -10.77 -33.35
CA HIS A 182 -4.26 -9.65 -33.67
C HIS A 182 -3.53 -8.30 -33.64
N GLU A 183 -3.65 -7.52 -34.71
CA GLU A 183 -3.23 -6.12 -34.70
C GLU A 183 -4.19 -5.27 -33.88
N LYS A 184 -3.66 -4.49 -32.94
CA LYS A 184 -4.40 -3.61 -32.03
C LYS A 184 -3.79 -2.21 -32.03
N ILE A 185 -4.57 -1.25 -31.54
CA ILE A 185 -4.12 0.12 -31.30
C ILE A 185 -4.47 0.46 -29.85
N TYR A 186 -3.44 0.74 -29.04
CA TYR A 186 -3.60 1.23 -27.68
C TYR A 186 -2.94 2.59 -27.57
N ASP A 187 -3.70 3.60 -27.13
CA ASP A 187 -3.18 4.96 -26.95
C ASP A 187 -2.44 5.49 -28.21
N GLY A 188 -3.06 5.31 -29.38
CA GLY A 188 -2.52 5.72 -30.68
C GLY A 188 -1.32 4.92 -31.19
N ARG A 189 -0.87 3.88 -30.48
CA ARG A 189 0.26 3.02 -30.87
C ARG A 189 -0.24 1.68 -31.40
N ASN A 190 0.15 1.35 -32.63
CA ASN A 190 -0.10 0.03 -33.22
C ASN A 190 0.79 -1.01 -32.55
N CYS A 191 0.24 -2.19 -32.26
CA CYS A 191 0.98 -3.32 -31.76
C CYS A 191 0.30 -4.63 -32.13
N THR A 192 1.07 -5.71 -32.03
CA THR A 192 0.67 -7.07 -32.31
C THR A 192 0.38 -7.76 -30.96
N GLU A 193 -0.87 -8.19 -30.78
CA GLU A 193 -1.36 -8.85 -29.57
C GLU A 193 -1.09 -10.35 -29.63
N ILE A 194 -0.38 -10.86 -28.63
CA ILE A 194 -0.19 -12.28 -28.33
C ILE A 194 -0.91 -12.64 -27.04
N LYS A 195 -1.48 -13.83 -26.98
CA LYS A 195 -2.13 -14.37 -25.80
C LYS A 195 -1.53 -15.72 -25.46
N TYR A 196 -1.40 -15.99 -24.18
CA TYR A 196 -0.97 -17.29 -23.69
C TYR A 196 -1.57 -17.58 -22.32
N THR A 197 -1.71 -18.85 -22.01
CA THR A 197 -2.08 -19.31 -20.67
C THR A 197 -0.86 -19.87 -19.97
N LEU A 198 -0.79 -19.73 -18.65
CA LEU A 198 0.16 -20.41 -17.78
C LEU A 198 -0.61 -21.26 -16.78
N ASP A 199 -0.38 -22.56 -16.81
CA ASP A 199 -1.02 -23.55 -15.96
C ASP A 199 0.03 -24.35 -15.18
N TYR A 200 0.22 -23.98 -13.91
CA TYR A 200 1.16 -24.66 -13.02
C TYR A 200 0.77 -26.11 -12.72
N SER A 201 -0.49 -26.51 -12.92
CA SER A 201 -0.94 -27.89 -12.67
C SER A 201 -0.40 -28.90 -13.69
N LYS A 202 0.17 -28.40 -14.80
CA LYS A 202 0.89 -29.20 -15.79
C LYS A 202 2.33 -29.52 -15.39
N LEU A 203 2.85 -28.85 -14.36
CA LEU A 203 4.21 -29.09 -13.87
C LEU A 203 4.20 -30.12 -12.74
N THR A 204 5.19 -31.01 -12.75
CA THR A 204 5.48 -31.89 -11.62
C THR A 204 6.11 -31.10 -10.46
N LEU A 205 6.11 -31.68 -9.25
CA LEU A 205 6.78 -31.08 -8.09
C LEU A 205 8.28 -30.85 -8.35
N GLU A 206 8.94 -31.77 -9.05
CA GLU A 206 10.34 -31.65 -9.42
C GLU A 206 10.56 -30.49 -10.40
N GLN A 207 9.69 -30.35 -11.41
CA GLN A 207 9.74 -29.23 -12.35
C GLN A 207 9.51 -27.89 -11.65
N LEU A 208 8.54 -27.80 -10.74
CA LEU A 208 8.31 -26.59 -9.92
C LEU A 208 9.56 -26.20 -9.13
N HIS A 209 10.18 -27.17 -8.44
CA HIS A 209 11.43 -26.92 -7.71
C HIS A 209 12.58 -26.49 -8.62
N SER A 210 12.70 -27.08 -9.82
CA SER A 210 13.75 -26.75 -10.78
C SER A 210 13.70 -25.29 -11.24
N VAL A 211 12.50 -24.70 -11.28
CA VAL A 211 12.28 -23.29 -11.64
C VAL A 211 12.15 -22.35 -10.44
N GLY A 212 12.52 -22.84 -9.25
CA GLY A 212 12.48 -22.09 -7.99
C GLY A 212 11.07 -21.72 -7.53
N ILE A 213 10.06 -22.50 -7.89
CA ILE A 213 8.68 -22.30 -7.42
C ILE A 213 8.37 -23.30 -6.30
N ASP A 214 7.98 -22.76 -5.15
CA ASP A 214 7.42 -23.55 -4.06
C ASP A 214 6.03 -24.10 -4.45
N PRO A 215 5.79 -25.42 -4.45
CA PRO A 215 4.50 -26.02 -4.76
C PRO A 215 3.37 -25.60 -3.81
N GLU A 216 3.71 -25.15 -2.59
CA GLU A 216 2.75 -24.65 -1.60
C GLU A 216 2.52 -23.13 -1.74
N SER A 217 3.21 -22.47 -2.68
CA SER A 217 3.03 -21.04 -2.88
C SER A 217 1.59 -20.72 -3.32
N PRO A 218 0.99 -19.62 -2.83
CA PRO A 218 -0.37 -19.23 -3.19
C PRO A 218 -0.61 -19.13 -4.71
N GLN A 219 0.40 -18.76 -5.49
CA GLN A 219 0.31 -18.68 -6.96
C GLN A 219 0.08 -20.06 -7.62
N VAL A 220 0.58 -21.15 -7.04
CA VAL A 220 0.33 -22.52 -7.52
C VAL A 220 -1.01 -23.03 -7.01
N LEU A 221 -1.37 -22.71 -5.77
CA LEU A 221 -2.57 -23.25 -5.11
C LEU A 221 -3.87 -22.54 -5.48
N LEU A 222 -3.85 -21.22 -5.67
CA LEU A 222 -5.06 -20.40 -5.79
C LEU A 222 -5.50 -20.17 -7.24
N SER A 223 -4.61 -20.31 -8.21
CA SER A 223 -4.90 -20.03 -9.60
C SER A 223 -4.44 -21.18 -10.48
N LYS A 224 -5.41 -21.90 -11.07
CA LYS A 224 -5.12 -23.00 -12.00
C LYS A 224 -4.68 -22.49 -13.37
N GLU A 225 -5.19 -21.34 -13.79
CA GLU A 225 -4.92 -20.78 -15.11
C GLU A 225 -4.72 -19.27 -14.97
N TYR A 226 -3.56 -18.81 -15.43
CA TYR A 226 -3.29 -17.40 -15.65
C TYR A 226 -3.38 -17.11 -17.14
N ASN A 227 -4.20 -16.14 -17.52
CA ASN A 227 -4.36 -15.74 -18.92
C ASN A 227 -3.62 -14.43 -19.14
N PHE A 228 -2.56 -14.47 -19.93
CA PHE A 228 -1.77 -13.31 -20.28
C PHE A 228 -2.13 -12.81 -21.66
N THR A 229 -2.15 -11.49 -21.81
CA THR A 229 -2.20 -10.81 -23.10
C THR A 229 -1.07 -9.79 -23.14
N VAL A 230 -0.20 -9.86 -24.14
CA VAL A 230 0.88 -8.90 -24.36
C VAL A 230 0.70 -8.27 -25.73
N CYS A 231 0.69 -6.95 -25.81
CA CYS A 231 0.71 -6.22 -27.07
C CYS A 231 2.06 -5.53 -27.22
N ALA A 232 2.86 -6.01 -28.17
CA ALA A 232 4.20 -5.51 -28.44
C ALA A 232 4.32 -5.05 -29.90
N LYS A 233 5.19 -4.08 -30.16
CA LYS A 233 5.43 -3.61 -31.52
C LYS A 233 6.24 -4.64 -32.31
N PRO A 234 5.83 -5.03 -33.52
CA PRO A 234 6.52 -6.08 -34.28
C PRO A 234 7.89 -5.65 -34.83
N ASP A 235 8.16 -4.36 -34.94
CA ASP A 235 9.41 -3.82 -35.52
C ASP A 235 10.54 -3.65 -34.49
N ASN A 236 10.22 -3.43 -33.22
CA ASN A 236 11.21 -3.17 -32.18
C ASN A 236 10.92 -3.85 -30.83
N TYR A 237 9.90 -4.70 -30.76
CA TYR A 237 9.49 -5.48 -29.59
C TYR A 237 9.10 -4.66 -28.35
N GLU A 238 8.88 -3.35 -28.48
CA GLU A 238 8.43 -2.53 -27.37
C GLU A 238 7.03 -2.92 -26.92
N VAL A 239 6.89 -3.23 -25.63
CA VAL A 239 5.59 -3.52 -25.03
C VAL A 239 4.79 -2.25 -24.88
N VAL A 240 3.60 -2.25 -25.48
CA VAL A 240 2.62 -1.17 -25.37
C VAL A 240 1.64 -1.43 -24.23
N ARG A 241 1.18 -2.69 -24.10
CA ARG A 241 0.20 -3.11 -23.10
C ARG A 241 0.47 -4.54 -22.65
N ARG A 242 0.23 -4.82 -21.36
CA ARG A 242 0.09 -6.18 -20.82
C ARG A 242 -1.24 -6.30 -20.08
N SER A 243 -1.83 -7.46 -20.05
CA SER A 243 -2.86 -7.78 -19.07
C SER A 243 -2.76 -9.21 -18.59
N LEU A 244 -3.18 -9.42 -17.35
CA LEU A 244 -3.20 -10.71 -16.67
C LEU A 244 -4.61 -10.90 -16.10
N ASP A 245 -5.31 -11.95 -16.53
CA ASP A 245 -6.56 -12.40 -15.93
C ASP A 245 -6.29 -13.66 -15.12
N TYR A 246 -6.79 -13.71 -13.88
CA TYR A 246 -6.53 -14.79 -12.92
C TYR A 246 -7.69 -14.96 -11.94
N MET A 247 -7.64 -16.03 -11.14
CA MET A 247 -8.62 -16.28 -10.07
C MET A 247 -7.99 -15.93 -8.72
N ASN A 248 -8.59 -14.99 -7.99
CA ASN A 248 -8.20 -14.59 -6.65
C ASN A 248 -9.24 -15.07 -5.64
N PHE A 249 -8.91 -16.07 -4.83
CA PHE A 249 -9.84 -16.70 -3.86
C PHE A 249 -11.19 -17.13 -4.46
N GLY A 250 -11.20 -17.57 -5.72
CA GLY A 250 -12.41 -18.00 -6.42
C GLY A 250 -13.17 -16.90 -7.14
N GLU A 251 -12.72 -15.65 -7.03
CA GLU A 251 -13.26 -14.52 -7.79
C GLU A 251 -12.36 -14.15 -8.98
N PRO A 252 -12.92 -13.78 -10.14
CA PRO A 252 -12.12 -13.33 -11.28
C PRO A 252 -11.48 -11.98 -10.97
N ALA A 253 -10.18 -11.89 -11.19
CA ALA A 253 -9.40 -10.67 -11.04
C ALA A 253 -8.60 -10.41 -12.33
N SER A 254 -8.28 -9.15 -12.57
CA SER A 254 -7.39 -8.80 -13.67
C SER A 254 -6.51 -7.62 -13.35
N THR A 255 -5.36 -7.55 -14.00
CA THR A 255 -4.49 -6.37 -14.02
C THR A 255 -4.17 -6.00 -15.46
N VAL A 256 -4.10 -4.70 -15.74
CA VAL A 256 -3.74 -4.14 -17.04
C VAL A 256 -2.60 -3.15 -16.84
N SER A 257 -1.48 -3.38 -17.51
CA SER A 257 -0.35 -2.45 -17.56
C SER A 257 -0.32 -1.75 -18.92
N LEU A 258 -0.34 -0.43 -18.94
CA LEU A 258 -0.22 0.41 -20.12
C LEU A 258 1.07 1.22 -20.03
N THR A 259 1.98 1.02 -20.98
CA THR A 259 3.23 1.78 -21.01
C THR A 259 2.94 3.23 -21.38
N THR A 260 3.29 4.20 -20.55
CA THR A 260 3.01 5.63 -20.77
C THR A 260 4.22 6.39 -21.31
N GLN A 261 5.44 5.90 -21.06
CA GLN A 261 6.68 6.50 -21.55
C GLN A 261 7.73 5.43 -21.84
N ILE A 262 8.43 5.57 -22.96
CA ILE A 262 9.62 4.78 -23.30
C ILE A 262 10.63 5.74 -23.94
N ALA A 263 11.84 5.77 -23.41
CA ALA A 263 12.99 6.41 -24.04
C ALA A 263 14.22 5.52 -23.79
N TRP A 264 14.73 4.90 -24.85
CA TRP A 264 15.96 4.11 -24.79
C TRP A 264 17.15 5.00 -25.11
N ASP A 265 18.28 4.80 -24.44
CA ASP A 265 19.54 5.56 -24.63
C ASP A 265 19.43 7.08 -24.36
N GLU A 266 18.28 7.53 -23.83
CA GLU A 266 17.97 8.92 -23.50
C GLU A 266 17.31 9.01 -22.11
N PRO A 267 18.03 8.70 -21.02
CA PRO A 267 17.46 8.69 -19.69
C PRO A 267 17.07 10.12 -19.25
N THR A 268 15.90 10.21 -18.63
CA THR A 268 15.42 11.43 -17.97
C THR A 268 16.36 11.77 -16.83
N GLN A 269 16.84 13.02 -16.79
CA GLN A 269 17.67 13.47 -15.67
C GLN A 269 16.84 13.50 -14.39
N VAL A 270 17.39 12.92 -13.33
CA VAL A 270 16.75 12.84 -12.01
C VAL A 270 17.59 13.62 -11.00
N GLU A 271 16.96 14.57 -10.33
CA GLU A 271 17.58 15.32 -9.23
C GLU A 271 17.49 14.50 -7.94
N PHE A 272 18.64 14.28 -7.30
CA PHE A 272 18.69 13.60 -6.00
C PHE A 272 18.21 14.57 -4.92
N PRO A 273 17.44 14.10 -3.92
CA PRO A 273 16.98 14.96 -2.85
C PRO A 273 18.15 15.53 -2.05
N GLU A 274 18.11 16.84 -1.79
CA GLU A 274 19.01 17.51 -0.85
C GLU A 274 18.33 17.61 0.52
N GLY A 275 19.10 17.49 1.60
CA GLY A 275 18.56 17.51 2.96
C GLY A 275 17.84 16.20 3.28
N LEU A 276 18.57 15.24 3.86
CA LEU A 276 17.99 13.98 4.31
C LEU A 276 17.47 14.12 5.72
N ASP A 277 16.30 13.57 5.96
CA ASP A 277 15.65 13.49 7.27
C ASP A 277 16.34 12.46 8.15
N GLU A 278 16.12 12.60 9.46
CA GLU A 278 16.61 11.64 10.44
C GLU A 278 15.96 10.27 10.24
N GLU A 279 16.75 9.21 10.43
CA GLU A 279 16.31 7.82 10.24
C GLU A 279 15.07 7.47 11.09
N MET A 280 15.00 8.01 12.32
CA MET A 280 13.85 7.83 13.21
C MET A 280 12.55 8.40 12.63
N GLU A 281 12.63 9.59 12.01
CA GLU A 281 11.46 10.21 11.38
C GLU A 281 10.94 9.36 10.21
N MET A 282 11.86 8.77 9.45
CA MET A 282 11.54 7.83 8.38
C MET A 282 10.87 6.56 8.90
N GLU A 283 11.37 5.98 10.00
CA GLU A 283 10.77 4.77 10.59
C GLU A 283 9.33 5.02 11.08
N ASP A 284 9.10 6.12 11.80
CA ASP A 284 7.75 6.48 12.26
C ASP A 284 6.79 6.71 11.09
N PHE A 285 7.24 7.47 10.08
CA PHE A 285 6.45 7.73 8.89
C PHE A 285 6.18 6.45 8.10
N TYR A 286 7.16 5.55 8.05
CA TYR A 286 7.04 4.24 7.45
C TYR A 286 5.98 3.37 8.14
N PHE A 287 6.00 3.29 9.47
CA PHE A 287 5.00 2.52 10.22
C PHE A 287 3.59 3.04 10.00
N MET A 288 3.42 4.37 9.99
CA MET A 288 2.14 5.00 9.67
C MET A 288 1.67 4.60 8.26
N LEU A 289 2.53 4.68 7.25
CA LEU A 289 2.19 4.31 5.87
C LEU A 289 1.84 2.83 5.72
N LYS A 290 2.57 1.95 6.41
CA LYS A 290 2.27 0.51 6.39
C LYS A 290 0.88 0.24 6.98
N LYS A 291 0.55 0.85 8.11
CA LYS A 291 -0.78 0.73 8.73
C LYS A 291 -1.89 1.27 7.82
N SER A 292 -1.64 2.39 7.14
CA SER A 292 -2.58 2.93 6.15
C SER A 292 -2.81 1.97 4.98
N GLN A 293 -1.76 1.27 4.49
CA GLN A 293 -1.92 0.23 3.47
C GLN A 293 -2.75 -0.96 3.93
N GLU A 294 -2.55 -1.39 5.17
CA GLU A 294 -3.30 -2.51 5.75
C GLU A 294 -4.79 -2.17 5.86
N HIS A 295 -5.14 -1.00 6.42
CA HIS A 295 -6.53 -0.54 6.48
C HIS A 295 -7.15 -0.34 5.09
N TYR A 296 -6.41 0.23 4.13
CA TYR A 296 -6.90 0.38 2.77
C TYR A 296 -7.17 -0.98 2.12
N ALA A 297 -6.31 -1.97 2.34
CA ALA A 297 -6.50 -3.33 1.85
C ALA A 297 -7.75 -3.99 2.46
N GLU A 298 -8.03 -3.74 3.75
CA GLU A 298 -9.27 -4.16 4.41
C GLU A 298 -10.50 -3.49 3.78
N CYS A 299 -10.40 -2.21 3.41
CA CYS A 299 -11.49 -1.51 2.72
C CYS A 299 -11.83 -2.16 1.37
N LEU A 300 -10.84 -2.65 0.62
CA LEU A 300 -11.07 -3.25 -0.71
C LEU A 300 -12.00 -4.48 -0.69
N VAL A 301 -12.15 -5.14 0.47
CA VAL A 301 -13.02 -6.31 0.64
C VAL A 301 -14.24 -6.02 1.51
N SER A 302 -14.47 -4.76 1.89
CA SER A 302 -15.61 -4.33 2.69
C SER A 302 -16.90 -4.21 1.86
N ASP A 303 -18.03 -4.63 2.44
CA ASP A 303 -19.38 -4.40 1.88
C ASP A 303 -19.74 -2.90 1.79
N ASP A 304 -19.07 -2.05 2.58
CA ASP A 304 -19.22 -0.60 2.58
C ASP A 304 -17.87 0.09 2.30
N PHE A 305 -17.37 -0.13 1.08
CA PHE A 305 -16.11 0.42 0.58
C PHE A 305 -16.02 1.94 0.79
N ASP A 306 -17.05 2.69 0.40
CA ASP A 306 -17.07 4.16 0.44
C ASP A 306 -16.92 4.69 1.88
N SER A 307 -17.66 4.15 2.85
CA SER A 307 -17.53 4.57 4.25
C SER A 307 -16.18 4.18 4.84
N CYS A 308 -15.64 3.02 4.46
CA CYS A 308 -14.33 2.55 4.91
C CYS A 308 -13.22 3.47 4.41
N ILE A 309 -13.20 3.77 3.10
CA ILE A 309 -12.23 4.68 2.48
C ILE A 309 -12.33 6.08 3.07
N ARG A 310 -13.54 6.58 3.37
CA ARG A 310 -13.70 7.85 4.08
C ARG A 310 -13.01 7.84 5.44
N ALA A 311 -13.20 6.78 6.23
CA ALA A 311 -12.60 6.69 7.56
C ALA A 311 -11.06 6.68 7.47
N GLU A 312 -10.52 5.91 6.53
CA GLU A 312 -9.08 5.86 6.28
C GLU A 312 -8.53 7.19 5.78
N ALA A 313 -9.25 7.90 4.90
CA ALA A 313 -8.87 9.23 4.42
C ALA A 313 -8.75 10.25 5.57
N ILE A 314 -9.71 10.23 6.51
CA ILE A 314 -9.71 11.11 7.68
C ILE A 314 -8.55 10.77 8.61
N TRP A 315 -8.40 9.48 8.95
CA TRP A 315 -7.35 9.00 9.86
C TRP A 315 -5.94 9.28 9.31
N SER A 316 -5.72 9.04 8.02
CA SER A 316 -4.43 9.29 7.35
C SER A 316 -4.25 10.73 6.87
N GLN A 317 -5.28 11.58 7.00
CA GLN A 317 -5.34 12.94 6.46
C GLN A 317 -4.98 13.02 4.97
N ASN A 318 -5.40 12.01 4.19
CA ASN A 318 -5.08 11.85 2.79
C ASN A 318 -6.30 12.11 1.90
N GLU A 319 -6.39 13.32 1.36
CA GLU A 319 -7.54 13.73 0.54
C GLU A 319 -7.69 12.92 -0.76
N ARG A 320 -6.61 12.30 -1.27
CA ARG A 320 -6.68 11.49 -2.51
C ARG A 320 -7.56 10.27 -2.35
N LEU A 321 -7.66 9.74 -1.13
CA LEU A 321 -8.55 8.63 -0.86
C LEU A 321 -10.03 9.02 -1.04
N CYS A 322 -10.39 10.29 -0.82
CA CYS A 322 -11.74 10.78 -1.12
C CYS A 322 -12.06 10.70 -2.61
N GLU A 323 -11.08 10.72 -3.51
CA GLU A 323 -11.31 10.59 -4.96
C GLU A 323 -11.90 9.23 -5.34
N LEU A 324 -11.56 8.18 -4.58
CA LEU A 324 -11.96 6.80 -4.81
C LEU A 324 -13.41 6.51 -4.40
N ILE A 325 -14.02 7.40 -3.63
CA ILE A 325 -15.38 7.23 -3.12
C ILE A 325 -16.38 7.46 -4.25
N SER A 326 -17.23 6.46 -4.50
CA SER A 326 -18.21 6.51 -5.60
C SER A 326 -19.46 7.30 -5.23
N ASN A 327 -19.92 7.20 -3.98
CA ASN A 327 -21.06 7.95 -3.48
C ASN A 327 -20.69 9.42 -3.21
N GLN A 328 -21.25 10.33 -4.00
CA GLN A 328 -20.96 11.77 -3.91
C GLN A 328 -21.16 12.35 -2.50
N THR A 329 -22.21 11.94 -1.77
CA THR A 329 -22.45 12.44 -0.41
C THR A 329 -21.36 11.99 0.58
N VAL A 330 -20.91 10.74 0.47
CA VAL A 330 -19.81 10.22 1.29
C VAL A 330 -18.49 10.89 0.91
N LYS A 331 -18.28 11.15 -0.39
CA LYS A 331 -17.12 11.85 -0.93
C LYS A 331 -17.02 13.30 -0.45
N ASP A 332 -18.12 14.04 -0.51
CA ASP A 332 -18.16 15.42 -0.01
C ASP A 332 -17.86 15.46 1.50
N THR A 333 -18.47 14.53 2.25
CA THR A 333 -18.21 14.39 3.69
C THR A 333 -16.74 14.03 3.97
N CYS A 334 -16.14 13.20 3.12
CA CYS A 334 -14.72 12.86 3.21
C CYS A 334 -13.84 14.09 3.06
N TYR A 335 -14.00 14.87 1.99
CA TYR A 335 -13.22 16.08 1.78
C TYR A 335 -13.41 17.10 2.89
N LEU A 336 -14.65 17.33 3.34
CA LEU A 336 -14.93 18.24 4.44
C LEU A 336 -14.17 17.84 5.71
N ASN A 337 -14.25 16.57 6.11
CA ASN A 337 -13.59 16.09 7.32
C ASN A 337 -12.06 16.10 7.18
N VAL A 338 -11.52 15.66 6.04
CA VAL A 338 -10.07 15.72 5.78
C VAL A 338 -9.59 17.17 5.78
N ALA A 339 -10.35 18.10 5.20
CA ALA A 339 -10.03 19.53 5.24
C ALA A 339 -9.91 20.04 6.67
N LEU A 340 -10.90 19.76 7.51
CA LEU A 340 -10.94 20.22 8.91
C LEU A 340 -9.83 19.60 9.75
N GLU A 341 -9.55 18.31 9.61
CA GLU A 341 -8.49 17.61 10.36
C GLU A 341 -7.09 18.08 9.95
N LYS A 342 -6.90 18.31 8.65
CA LYS A 342 -5.64 18.79 8.09
C LYS A 342 -5.44 20.30 8.23
N GLY A 343 -6.49 21.05 8.54
CA GLY A 343 -6.47 22.52 8.56
C GLY A 343 -6.24 23.14 7.18
N THR A 344 -6.72 22.50 6.11
CA THR A 344 -6.50 22.95 4.72
C THR A 344 -7.82 23.42 4.08
N PRO A 345 -8.19 24.70 4.19
CA PRO A 345 -9.48 25.22 3.70
C PRO A 345 -9.63 25.14 2.18
N GLY A 346 -8.52 25.05 1.44
CA GLY A 346 -8.54 24.86 -0.02
C GLY A 346 -9.28 23.59 -0.45
N LEU A 347 -9.34 22.55 0.41
CA LEU A 347 -10.10 21.33 0.10
C LEU A 347 -11.62 21.53 0.12
N CYS A 348 -12.12 22.64 0.68
CA CYS A 348 -13.55 22.98 0.57
C CYS A 348 -13.97 23.17 -0.90
N THR A 349 -13.07 23.47 -1.84
CA THR A 349 -13.45 23.57 -3.27
C THR A 349 -13.76 22.22 -3.92
N GLU A 350 -13.41 21.11 -3.27
CA GLU A 350 -13.65 19.75 -3.76
C GLU A 350 -15.00 19.18 -3.32
N VAL A 351 -15.72 19.85 -2.40
CA VAL A 351 -17.08 19.45 -2.01
C VAL A 351 -18.13 20.03 -2.96
N SER A 352 -19.31 19.41 -2.99
CA SER A 352 -20.44 19.97 -3.73
C SER A 352 -20.82 21.38 -3.27
N ALA A 353 -21.41 22.15 -4.19
CA ALA A 353 -21.84 23.53 -3.92
C ALA A 353 -22.82 23.64 -2.73
N GLU A 354 -23.58 22.58 -2.43
CA GLU A 354 -24.48 22.53 -1.27
C GLU A 354 -23.74 22.49 0.07
N LEU A 355 -22.54 21.90 0.10
CA LEU A 355 -21.72 21.76 1.32
C LEU A 355 -20.57 22.77 1.39
N LEU A 356 -20.37 23.58 0.35
CA LEU A 356 -19.28 24.55 0.28
C LEU A 356 -19.37 25.59 1.40
N SER A 357 -20.55 26.21 1.59
CA SER A 357 -20.78 27.17 2.68
C SER A 357 -20.56 26.52 4.04
N THR A 358 -21.13 25.33 4.24
CA THR A 358 -20.96 24.53 5.47
C THR A 358 -19.49 24.28 5.78
N CYS A 359 -18.69 23.88 4.78
CA CYS A 359 -17.25 23.65 4.96
C CYS A 359 -16.54 24.89 5.51
N TYR A 360 -16.75 26.07 4.89
CA TYR A 360 -16.13 27.30 5.38
C TYR A 360 -16.66 27.78 6.73
N MET A 361 -17.94 27.54 7.02
CA MET A 361 -18.51 27.81 8.36
C MET A 361 -17.84 26.96 9.44
N GLU A 362 -17.63 25.67 9.18
CA GLU A 362 -16.93 24.78 10.12
C GLU A 362 -15.48 25.23 10.37
N PHE A 363 -14.77 25.70 9.33
CA PHE A 363 -13.45 26.31 9.51
C PHE A 363 -13.51 27.59 10.34
N ALA A 364 -14.45 28.49 10.03
CA ALA A 364 -14.62 29.74 10.76
C ALA A 364 -14.89 29.50 12.25
N TRP A 365 -15.70 28.48 12.55
CA TRP A 365 -16.00 28.05 13.90
C TRP A 365 -14.80 27.38 14.59
N LYS A 366 -14.18 26.37 13.97
CA LYS A 366 -13.05 25.60 14.54
C LYS A 366 -11.85 26.49 14.86
N TYR A 367 -11.56 27.48 14.02
CA TYR A 367 -10.41 28.38 14.17
C TYR A 367 -10.76 29.78 14.69
N MET A 368 -12.04 30.03 14.99
CA MET A 368 -12.56 31.32 15.45
C MET A 368 -12.17 32.51 14.56
N ASP A 369 -12.07 32.28 13.25
CA ASP A 369 -11.59 33.25 12.25
C ASP A 369 -12.67 33.57 11.21
N THR A 370 -13.16 34.82 11.24
CA THR A 370 -14.22 35.29 10.33
C THR A 370 -13.77 35.45 8.88
N THR A 371 -12.46 35.39 8.59
CA THR A 371 -11.96 35.48 7.22
C THR A 371 -12.37 34.28 6.37
N TYR A 372 -12.63 33.12 7.00
CA TYR A 372 -13.21 31.96 6.32
C TYR A 372 -14.66 32.20 5.87
N CYS A 373 -15.46 32.93 6.66
CA CYS A 373 -16.82 33.31 6.26
C CYS A 373 -16.83 34.12 4.96
N MET A 374 -15.79 34.91 4.68
CA MET A 374 -15.70 35.71 3.46
C MET A 374 -15.58 34.88 2.17
N GLN A 375 -15.36 33.55 2.29
CA GLN A 375 -15.38 32.62 1.15
C GLN A 375 -16.80 32.14 0.79
N ILE A 376 -17.81 32.45 1.61
CA ILE A 376 -19.20 32.07 1.38
C ILE A 376 -19.81 33.05 0.36
N GLU A 377 -20.34 32.52 -0.75
CA GLU A 377 -20.89 33.35 -1.83
C GLU A 377 -22.22 34.02 -1.44
N ASP A 378 -23.08 33.27 -0.74
CA ASP A 378 -24.36 33.78 -0.26
C ASP A 378 -24.15 34.80 0.87
N GLN A 379 -24.69 36.01 0.70
CA GLN A 379 -24.44 37.11 1.62
C GLN A 379 -25.14 36.92 2.98
N ASP A 380 -26.28 36.24 2.99
CA ASP A 380 -27.04 35.99 4.22
C ASP A 380 -26.32 34.91 5.05
N GLU A 381 -25.90 33.81 4.42
CA GLU A 381 -25.09 32.76 5.06
C GLU A 381 -23.72 33.27 5.54
N MET A 382 -23.06 34.12 4.74
CA MET A 382 -21.80 34.77 5.13
C MET A 382 -21.99 35.61 6.41
N GLN A 383 -23.04 36.42 6.48
CA GLN A 383 -23.30 37.25 7.65
C GLN A 383 -23.65 36.40 8.87
N GLU A 384 -24.44 35.34 8.69
CA GLU A 384 -24.73 34.36 9.75
C GLU A 384 -23.45 33.74 10.31
N CYS A 385 -22.53 33.30 9.43
CA CYS A 385 -21.22 32.79 9.83
C CYS A 385 -20.42 33.81 10.67
N ILE A 386 -20.35 35.07 10.22
CA ILE A 386 -19.64 36.14 10.93
C ILE A 386 -20.24 36.39 12.32
N ASP A 387 -21.57 36.42 12.41
CA ASP A 387 -22.29 36.66 13.65
C ASP A 387 -22.05 35.52 14.65
N LEU A 388 -22.11 34.26 14.21
CA LEU A 388 -21.84 33.07 15.03
C LEU A 388 -20.41 33.08 15.60
N VAL A 389 -19.40 33.31 14.76
CA VAL A 389 -17.99 33.34 15.19
C VAL A 389 -17.72 34.53 16.11
N THR A 390 -18.33 35.69 15.84
CA THR A 390 -18.20 36.88 16.71
C THR A 390 -18.84 36.65 18.09
N GLN A 391 -20.01 36.01 18.13
CA GLN A 391 -20.69 35.66 19.37
C GLN A 391 -19.89 34.65 20.20
N ALA A 392 -19.31 33.63 19.55
CA ALA A 392 -18.46 32.65 20.21
C ALA A 392 -17.22 33.31 20.83
N ASN A 393 -16.55 34.19 20.08
CA ASN A 393 -15.40 34.96 20.57
C ASN A 393 -15.73 35.86 21.77
N GLN A 394 -16.88 36.54 21.77
CA GLN A 394 -17.32 37.34 22.92
C GLN A 394 -17.59 36.47 24.15
N THR A 395 -18.15 35.27 23.94
CA THR A 395 -18.45 34.34 25.04
C THR A 395 -17.16 33.84 25.68
N ALA A 396 -16.15 33.46 24.88
CA ALA A 396 -14.84 33.05 25.38
C ALA A 396 -14.09 34.18 26.11
N ALA A 397 -14.20 35.43 25.62
CA ALA A 397 -13.59 36.60 26.25
C ALA A 397 -14.22 36.96 27.60
N ASN A 398 -15.53 36.73 27.76
CA ASN A 398 -16.21 37.00 29.03
C ASN A 398 -15.89 35.94 30.09
N GLN A 399 -15.74 34.67 29.69
CA GLN A 399 -15.36 33.58 30.62
C GLN A 399 -13.95 33.79 31.22
N THR A 400 -13.01 34.30 30.43
CA THR A 400 -11.65 34.60 30.91
C THR A 400 -11.57 35.85 31.81
N ALA A 401 -12.59 36.71 31.83
CA ALA A 401 -12.62 37.91 32.67
C ALA A 401 -13.17 37.65 34.08
N GLU A 402 -13.93 36.57 34.29
CA GLU A 402 -14.53 36.26 35.60
C GLU A 402 -13.59 35.47 36.53
N GLU A 403 -12.49 34.91 36.03
CA GLU A 403 -11.50 34.17 36.84
C GLU A 403 -10.45 35.07 37.53
N ASP A 404 -10.36 36.38 37.20
CA ASP A 404 -9.32 37.29 37.74
C ASP A 404 -9.83 38.26 38.84
N GLU A 405 -11.13 38.24 39.17
CA GLU A 405 -11.71 39.12 40.21
C GLU A 405 -12.40 38.32 41.33
N GLY A 406 -11.66 37.55 42.13
CA GLY A 406 -12.32 36.80 43.21
C GLY A 406 -11.50 35.97 44.20
N GLU A 407 -10.25 36.30 44.52
CA GLU A 407 -9.57 35.71 45.69
C GLU A 407 -10.13 36.32 47.00
N THR A 408 -11.37 35.97 47.35
CA THR A 408 -11.88 36.07 48.72
C THR A 408 -12.14 34.66 49.21
N GLY A 409 -11.34 34.22 50.19
CA GLY A 409 -11.34 32.86 50.71
C GLY A 409 -12.68 32.43 51.30
N GLU A 410 -13.52 31.86 50.44
CA GLU A 410 -14.47 30.82 50.79
C GLU A 410 -13.75 29.48 50.62
N GLU A 411 -13.91 28.60 51.61
CA GLU A 411 -13.35 27.23 51.57
C GLU A 411 -13.80 26.57 50.26
N GLU A 412 -12.83 26.29 49.38
CA GLU A 412 -13.04 25.55 48.15
C GLU A 412 -13.86 24.29 48.46
N PRO A 413 -15.01 24.07 47.79
CA PRO A 413 -15.55 22.73 47.75
C PRO A 413 -14.45 21.81 47.22
N PRO A 414 -14.26 20.62 47.81
CA PRO A 414 -13.21 19.70 47.38
C PRO A 414 -13.29 19.57 45.85
N PRO A 415 -12.16 19.69 45.13
CA PRO A 415 -12.14 19.67 43.69
C PRO A 415 -12.93 18.45 43.22
N GLU A 416 -13.93 18.69 42.36
CA GLU A 416 -14.66 17.60 41.71
C GLU A 416 -13.61 16.74 41.01
N GLU A 417 -13.55 15.45 41.35
CA GLU A 417 -12.57 14.52 40.79
C GLU A 417 -12.72 14.53 39.26
N GLU A 418 -11.74 15.12 38.56
CA GLU A 418 -11.69 15.08 37.09
C GLU A 418 -11.56 13.63 36.66
N THR A 419 -12.59 13.10 36.00
CA THR A 419 -12.57 11.76 35.42
C THR A 419 -11.74 11.78 34.14
N GLU A 420 -10.76 10.90 34.02
CA GLU A 420 -9.88 10.77 32.85
C GLU A 420 -10.62 10.34 31.58
N CYS A 421 -11.74 9.60 31.73
CA CYS A 421 -12.55 9.09 30.63
C CYS A 421 -14.03 9.03 30.99
N GLN A 422 -14.90 9.03 29.97
CA GLN A 422 -16.33 8.81 30.12
C GLN A 422 -16.79 7.52 29.41
N TYR A 423 -16.12 7.15 28.32
CA TYR A 423 -16.43 6.00 27.48
C TYR A 423 -15.16 5.21 27.16
N ASP A 424 -15.29 3.92 26.84
CA ASP A 424 -14.15 3.06 26.45
C ASP A 424 -13.38 3.63 25.25
N SER A 425 -14.07 4.34 24.35
CA SER A 425 -13.47 5.02 23.20
C SER A 425 -12.57 6.20 23.56
N ASP A 426 -12.65 6.68 24.80
CA ASP A 426 -11.77 7.75 25.30
C ASP A 426 -10.41 7.18 25.76
N CYS A 427 -10.24 5.85 25.72
CA CYS A 427 -9.03 5.15 26.13
C CYS A 427 -8.33 4.51 24.92
N ILE A 428 -7.00 4.49 24.95
CA ILE A 428 -6.14 3.94 23.90
C ILE A 428 -5.00 3.12 24.50
N VAL A 429 -4.62 2.06 23.79
CA VAL A 429 -3.43 1.27 24.12
C VAL A 429 -2.17 2.02 23.69
N ALA A 430 -1.24 2.22 24.61
CA ALA A 430 0.00 2.98 24.39
C ALA A 430 1.23 2.30 25.04
N GLY A 431 2.40 2.92 24.86
CA GLY A 431 3.70 2.38 25.30
C GLY A 431 4.33 1.40 24.30
N CYS A 432 5.67 1.22 24.37
CA CYS A 432 6.40 0.47 23.33
C CYS A 432 5.99 -1.01 23.20
N SER A 433 5.47 -1.59 24.29
CA SER A 433 5.05 -2.99 24.38
C SER A 433 3.53 -3.11 24.48
N SER A 434 2.79 -2.07 24.11
CA SER A 434 1.34 -1.98 24.27
C SER A 434 0.88 -2.20 25.71
N GLN A 435 1.71 -1.78 26.68
CA GLN A 435 1.52 -2.12 28.09
C GLN A 435 0.63 -1.14 28.86
N LEU A 436 0.33 0.03 28.29
CA LEU A 436 -0.47 1.05 28.94
C LEU A 436 -1.86 1.13 28.32
N CYS A 437 -2.87 1.35 29.15
CA CYS A 437 -4.19 1.81 28.73
C CYS A 437 -4.37 3.20 29.30
N VAL A 438 -4.39 4.23 28.44
CA VAL A 438 -4.35 5.65 28.83
C VAL A 438 -5.43 6.44 28.11
N PRO A 439 -5.78 7.64 28.58
CA PRO A 439 -6.67 8.53 27.84
C PRO A 439 -6.13 8.82 26.45
N LEU A 440 -7.02 9.03 25.49
CA LEU A 440 -6.69 9.32 24.10
C LEU A 440 -5.78 10.56 23.97
N SER A 441 -5.91 11.53 24.88
CA SER A 441 -5.05 12.72 24.98
C SER A 441 -3.59 12.42 25.34
N MET A 442 -3.29 11.20 25.79
CA MET A 442 -1.95 10.73 26.17
C MET A 442 -1.44 9.63 25.22
N ALA A 443 -1.96 9.54 24.00
CA ALA A 443 -1.55 8.52 23.03
C ALA A 443 -0.02 8.49 22.77
N ASP A 444 0.67 9.63 22.92
CA ASP A 444 2.11 9.77 22.68
C ASP A 444 2.99 9.43 23.90
N VAL A 445 2.45 8.77 24.92
CA VAL A 445 3.24 8.39 26.10
C VAL A 445 4.32 7.36 25.75
N VAL A 446 5.58 7.74 25.94
CA VAL A 446 6.74 6.87 25.71
C VAL A 446 7.14 6.17 27.02
N THR A 447 7.28 4.85 26.98
CA THR A 447 7.79 4.04 28.09
C THR A 447 9.25 3.63 27.85
N THR A 448 9.93 3.05 28.83
CA THR A 448 11.34 2.61 28.73
C THR A 448 11.58 1.45 27.75
N CYS A 449 10.56 1.03 26.99
CA CYS A 449 10.55 -0.13 26.11
C CYS A 449 11.09 -1.43 26.75
N GLU A 450 11.08 -1.51 28.09
CA GLU A 450 11.38 -2.74 28.81
C GLU A 450 10.19 -3.68 28.63
N TYR A 451 10.45 -4.90 28.16
CA TYR A 451 9.43 -5.92 27.98
C TYR A 451 9.41 -6.86 29.19
N LEU A 452 8.21 -7.12 29.70
CA LEU A 452 7.95 -8.08 30.77
C LEU A 452 7.02 -9.19 30.23
N PRO A 453 7.25 -10.48 30.55
CA PRO A 453 6.43 -11.59 30.07
C PRO A 453 4.93 -11.45 30.30
N GLU A 454 4.54 -10.76 31.37
CA GLU A 454 3.17 -10.47 31.78
C GLU A 454 2.44 -9.58 30.77
N TYR A 455 3.15 -8.79 29.96
CA TYR A 455 2.53 -7.94 28.94
C TYR A 455 1.83 -8.73 27.83
N ASP A 456 2.26 -9.98 27.59
CA ASP A 456 1.52 -10.88 26.69
C ASP A 456 0.09 -11.16 27.19
N CYS A 457 -0.17 -11.06 28.50
CA CYS A 457 -1.50 -11.30 29.03
C CYS A 457 -2.48 -10.21 28.59
N LEU A 458 -2.00 -9.02 28.21
CA LEU A 458 -2.82 -7.89 27.79
C LEU A 458 -3.62 -8.18 26.50
N GLN A 459 -3.20 -9.17 25.69
CA GLN A 459 -3.97 -9.62 24.53
C GLN A 459 -5.31 -10.28 24.90
N TYR A 460 -5.45 -10.72 26.17
CA TYR A 460 -6.66 -11.34 26.69
C TYR A 460 -7.60 -10.35 27.36
N THR A 461 -7.27 -9.06 27.39
CA THR A 461 -8.09 -8.00 27.98
C THR A 461 -8.29 -6.86 26.97
N ILE A 462 -9.19 -5.94 27.29
CA ILE A 462 -9.53 -4.78 26.48
C ILE A 462 -9.21 -3.53 27.29
N CYS A 463 -8.60 -2.53 26.64
CA CYS A 463 -8.41 -1.21 27.21
C CYS A 463 -9.73 -0.43 27.13
N GLY A 464 -10.22 0.08 28.26
CA GLY A 464 -11.51 0.76 28.36
C GLY A 464 -11.60 1.69 29.57
N CYS A 465 -12.77 2.32 29.74
CA CYS A 465 -13.01 3.29 30.79
C CYS A 465 -13.67 2.63 32.00
N HIS A 466 -12.96 2.59 33.12
CA HIS A 466 -13.38 1.93 34.35
C HIS A 466 -13.40 2.93 35.49
N GLU A 467 -14.59 3.21 36.02
CA GLU A 467 -14.79 4.14 37.14
C GLU A 467 -14.23 5.56 36.88
N GLY A 468 -14.23 5.99 35.61
CA GLY A 468 -13.72 7.30 35.20
C GLY A 468 -12.22 7.36 34.96
N ALA A 469 -11.52 6.22 34.94
CA ALA A 469 -10.10 6.11 34.60
C ALA A 469 -9.87 5.09 33.47
N CYS A 470 -8.87 5.33 32.62
CA CYS A 470 -8.53 4.36 31.59
C CYS A 470 -7.76 3.19 32.21
N GLY A 471 -8.18 1.96 31.90
CA GLY A 471 -7.60 0.75 32.46
C GLY A 471 -7.89 -0.49 31.65
N TRP A 472 -7.20 -1.58 32.00
CA TRP A 472 -7.42 -2.89 31.39
C TRP A 472 -8.56 -3.62 32.11
N GLU A 473 -9.51 -4.18 31.35
CA GLU A 473 -10.62 -4.95 31.91
C GLU A 473 -10.14 -6.26 32.56
N GLU A 474 -10.35 -6.44 33.86
CA GLU A 474 -10.00 -7.68 34.55
C GLU A 474 -11.00 -8.81 34.25
N ASN A 475 -10.76 -9.55 33.17
CA ASN A 475 -11.48 -10.79 32.89
C ASN A 475 -10.70 -12.04 33.35
N GLN A 476 -11.38 -13.19 33.43
CA GLN A 476 -10.80 -14.41 33.99
C GLN A 476 -9.62 -14.94 33.16
N GLU A 477 -9.61 -14.74 31.83
CA GLU A 477 -8.52 -15.21 30.97
C GLU A 477 -7.25 -14.40 31.23
N TYR A 478 -7.38 -13.06 31.29
CA TYR A 478 -6.30 -12.16 31.69
C TYR A 478 -5.76 -12.50 33.08
N LEU A 479 -6.64 -12.64 34.08
CA LEU A 479 -6.24 -12.94 35.47
C LEU A 479 -5.50 -14.28 35.58
N ASN A 480 -5.97 -15.32 34.89
CA ASN A 480 -5.30 -16.62 34.88
C ASN A 480 -3.89 -16.52 34.25
N CYS A 481 -3.75 -15.75 33.16
CA CYS A 481 -2.45 -15.53 32.53
C CYS A 481 -1.49 -14.76 33.46
N MET A 482 -1.99 -13.73 34.14
CA MET A 482 -1.20 -12.94 35.09
C MET A 482 -0.72 -13.79 36.28
N GLU A 483 -1.55 -14.71 36.79
CA GLU A 483 -1.15 -15.65 37.86
C GLU A 483 -0.10 -16.67 37.40
N GLU A 484 -0.10 -17.04 36.12
CA GLU A 484 0.90 -17.95 35.57
C GLU A 484 2.26 -17.27 35.35
N LYS A 485 2.25 -15.97 34.98
CA LYS A 485 3.45 -15.24 34.54
C LYS A 485 4.10 -14.36 35.61
N GLY A 486 3.36 -13.89 36.62
CA GLY A 486 3.87 -13.10 37.76
C GLY A 486 4.32 -13.96 38.93
#